data_AF-A0A2H5YSU0-F1
#
_entry.id   AF-A0A2H5YSU0-F1
#
_cell.length_a   1.000
_cell.length_b   1.000
_cell.length_c   1.000
_cell.angle_alpha   90.00
_cell.angle_beta   90.00
_cell.angle_gamma   90.00
#
_symmetry.space_group_name_H-M   'P 1'
#
loop_
_entity.id
_entity.type
_entity.pdbx_description
1 polymer ?
#
loop_
_entity_poly.entity_id
_entity_poly.type
_entity_poly.pdbx_seq_one_letter_code
_entity_poly.pdbx_strand_id
1 'polypeptide(L)'
;MRGLSRLLRWAVLILVGAAIYDQLRRPPAERTWHGRIGFVPYDFRPPTVERLRERLWNPDDPRIFTPHVWGVGWTINFYQLRHYLLPLVERVRAELSERRG
;
A
#
# COMPACT_ATOMS: atom_id res chain seq x y z
N MET A 1 2.96 -5.88 -24.35
CA MET A 1 2.46 -5.48 -23.00
C MET A 1 1.97 -4.02 -22.88
N ARG A 2 1.84 -3.23 -23.96
CA ARG A 2 1.43 -1.80 -23.90
C ARG A 2 -0.05 -1.54 -23.57
N GLY A 3 -0.91 -2.56 -23.67
CA GLY A 3 -2.34 -2.45 -23.33
C GLY A 3 -2.58 -2.47 -21.82
N LEU A 4 -1.90 -3.36 -21.11
CA LEU A 4 -2.06 -3.54 -19.67
C LEU A 4 -1.70 -2.27 -18.87
N SER A 5 -0.59 -1.61 -19.24
CA SER A 5 -0.18 -0.35 -18.60
C SER A 5 -1.22 0.76 -18.78
N ARG A 6 -1.93 0.80 -19.91
CA ARG A 6 -3.02 1.76 -20.13
C ARG A 6 -4.23 1.45 -19.26
N LEU A 7 -4.62 0.18 -19.15
CA LEU A 7 -5.73 -0.24 -18.30
C LEU A 7 -5.47 0.08 -16.82
N LEU A 8 -4.26 -0.22 -16.33
CA LEU A 8 -3.86 0.12 -14.97
C LEU A 8 -3.90 1.63 -14.71
N ARG A 9 -3.40 2.44 -15.66
CA ARG A 9 -3.48 3.90 -15.54
C ARG A 9 -4.92 4.40 -15.43
N TRP A 10 -5.81 3.88 -16.27
CA TRP A 10 -7.23 4.24 -16.21
C TRP A 10 -7.89 3.79 -14.90
N ALA A 11 -7.57 2.59 -14.41
CA ALA A 11 -8.07 2.12 -13.12
C ALA A 11 -7.65 3.05 -11.98
N VAL A 12 -6.38 3.48 -11.94
CA VAL A 12 -5.89 4.46 -10.95
C VAL A 12 -6.63 5.78 -11.07
N LEU A 13 -6.80 6.32 -12.28
CA LEU A 13 -7.52 7.58 -12.48
C LEU A 13 -8.99 7.50 -12.03
N ILE A 14 -9.66 6.38 -12.30
CA ILE A 14 -11.04 6.13 -11.87
C ILE A 14 -11.11 6.07 -10.33
N LEU A 15 -10.19 5.37 -9.68
CA LEU A 15 -10.15 5.27 -8.22
C LEU A 15 -9.89 6.64 -7.55
N VAL A 16 -8.97 7.43 -8.11
CA VAL A 16 -8.70 8.80 -7.63
C VAL A 16 -9.95 9.67 -7.80
N GLY A 17 -10.57 9.66 -8.98
CA GLY A 17 -11.81 10.40 -9.24
C GLY A 17 -12.95 10.00 -8.31
N ALA A 18 -13.14 8.69 -8.08
CA ALA A 18 -14.15 8.17 -7.16
C ALA A 18 -13.90 8.60 -5.70
N ALA A 19 -12.64 8.61 -5.26
CA ALA A 19 -12.28 9.06 -3.93
C ALA A 19 -12.51 10.58 -3.74
N ILE A 20 -12.17 11.39 -4.75
CA ILE A 20 -12.46 12.84 -4.73
C ILE A 20 -13.98 13.08 -4.74
N TYR A 21 -14.73 12.37 -5.57
CA TYR A 21 -16.19 12.45 -5.62
C TYR A 21 -16.83 12.10 -4.27
N ASP A 22 -16.36 11.03 -3.60
CA ASP A 22 -16.82 10.64 -2.26
C ASP A 22 -16.60 11.72 -1.19
N GLN A 23 -15.56 12.53 -1.34
CA GLN A 23 -15.27 13.63 -0.42
C GLN A 23 -16.05 14.90 -0.77
N LEU A 24 -16.22 15.22 -2.06
CA LEU A 24 -16.94 16.42 -2.49
C LEU A 24 -18.45 16.33 -2.28
N ARG A 25 -19.04 15.12 -2.32
CA ARG A 25 -20.46 14.90 -2.00
C ARG A 25 -20.81 15.16 -0.53
N ARG A 26 -19.81 15.20 0.35
CA ARG A 26 -20.00 15.47 1.79
C ARG A 26 -20.02 16.98 2.05
N PRO A 27 -20.80 17.45 3.04
CA PRO A 27 -20.70 18.81 3.53
C PRO A 27 -19.23 19.16 3.85
N PRO A 28 -18.77 20.41 3.61
CA PRO A 28 -17.37 20.78 3.83
C PRO A 28 -16.83 20.43 5.22
N ALA A 29 -17.67 20.53 6.26
CA ALA A 29 -17.32 20.21 7.64
C ALA A 29 -17.11 18.70 7.90
N GLU A 30 -17.63 17.82 7.04
CA GLU A 30 -17.55 16.35 7.19
C GLU A 30 -16.49 15.69 6.30
N ARG A 31 -15.71 16.50 5.56
CA ARG A 31 -14.67 16.01 4.66
C ARG A 31 -13.45 15.56 5.45
N THR A 32 -13.14 14.28 5.37
CA THR A 32 -12.01 13.68 6.07
C THR A 32 -10.74 13.63 5.22
N TRP A 33 -10.89 13.63 3.89
CA TRP A 33 -9.80 13.43 2.91
C TRP A 33 -9.03 12.11 3.07
N HIS A 34 -9.61 11.13 3.78
CA HIS A 34 -9.09 9.78 3.90
C HIS A 34 -10.25 8.77 3.99
N GLY A 35 -10.02 7.55 3.53
CA GLY A 35 -11.05 6.51 3.50
C GLY A 35 -10.63 5.29 2.69
N ARG A 36 -11.62 4.60 2.13
CA ARG A 36 -11.43 3.46 1.22
C ARG A 36 -12.54 3.40 0.18
N ILE A 37 -12.19 2.99 -1.03
CA ILE A 37 -13.13 2.65 -2.10
C ILE A 37 -13.08 1.13 -2.27
N GLY A 38 -14.12 0.44 -1.78
CA GLY A 38 -14.09 -1.02 -1.66
C GLY A 38 -12.96 -1.48 -0.73
N PHE A 39 -11.99 -2.21 -1.29
CA PHE A 39 -10.79 -2.66 -0.59
C PHE A 39 -9.60 -1.69 -0.70
N VAL A 40 -9.64 -0.73 -1.64
CA VAL A 40 -8.53 0.19 -1.93
C VAL A 40 -8.54 1.37 -0.95
N PRO A 41 -7.52 1.54 -0.08
CA PRO A 41 -7.43 2.70 0.80
C PRO A 41 -7.09 3.97 0.04
N TYR A 42 -7.44 5.14 0.58
CA TYR A 42 -6.92 6.43 0.13
C TYR A 42 -6.68 7.37 1.30
N ASP A 43 -5.66 8.22 1.19
CA ASP A 43 -5.35 9.28 2.15
C ASP A 43 -4.74 10.46 1.40
N PHE A 44 -5.46 11.58 1.32
CA PHE A 44 -5.01 12.80 0.65
C PHE A 44 -4.49 13.86 1.64
N ARG A 45 -4.39 13.53 2.92
CA ARG A 45 -3.83 14.44 3.92
C ARG A 45 -2.32 14.56 3.72
N PRO A 46 -1.71 15.73 3.97
CA PRO A 46 -0.27 15.90 3.85
C PRO A 46 0.50 14.80 4.61
N PRO A 47 1.53 14.20 4.00
CA PRO A 47 2.34 13.20 4.66
C PRO A 47 3.12 13.85 5.81
N THR A 48 3.25 13.14 6.93
CA THR A 48 4.15 13.50 8.03
C THR A 48 5.23 12.43 8.20
N VAL A 49 6.36 12.80 8.79
CA VAL A 49 7.48 11.87 9.04
C VAL A 49 7.03 10.74 9.96
N GLU A 50 6.21 11.06 10.96
CA GLU A 50 5.59 10.11 11.88
C GLU A 50 4.76 9.07 11.13
N ARG A 51 3.87 9.51 10.23
CA ARG A 51 3.06 8.58 9.40
C ARG A 51 3.91 7.76 8.45
N LEU A 52 4.97 8.34 7.90
CA LEU A 52 5.88 7.60 7.02
C LEU A 52 6.50 6.43 7.78
N ARG A 53 6.99 6.68 9.00
CA ARG A 53 7.54 5.64 9.90
C ARG A 53 6.47 4.62 10.29
N GLU A 54 5.28 5.06 10.72
CA GLU A 54 4.17 4.19 11.12
C GLU A 54 3.66 3.26 10.01
N ARG A 55 3.79 3.66 8.73
CA ARG A 55 3.29 2.86 7.60
C ARG A 55 4.37 2.01 6.95
N LEU A 56 5.60 2.52 6.88
CA LEU A 56 6.72 1.84 6.22
C LEU A 56 7.54 0.97 7.17
N TRP A 57 7.59 1.28 8.46
CA TRP A 57 8.46 0.62 9.43
C TRP A 57 7.81 0.54 10.81
N ASN A 58 6.78 -0.29 10.92
CA ASN A 58 6.03 -0.47 12.17
C ASN A 58 6.12 -1.92 12.65
N PRO A 59 6.91 -2.18 13.71
CA PRO A 59 6.99 -3.51 14.33
C PRO A 59 5.67 -3.99 14.93
N ASP A 60 4.83 -3.07 15.40
CA ASP A 60 3.61 -3.35 16.14
C ASP A 60 2.41 -3.63 15.20
N ASP A 61 2.51 -3.24 13.92
CA ASP A 61 1.54 -3.61 12.90
C ASP A 61 1.96 -4.92 12.22
N PRO A 62 1.20 -6.03 12.39
CA PRO A 62 1.57 -7.32 11.80
C PRO A 62 1.36 -7.38 10.28
N ARG A 63 0.71 -6.37 9.68
CA ARG A 63 0.38 -6.37 8.25
C ARG A 63 1.59 -5.97 7.41
N ILE A 64 1.83 -6.73 6.32
CA ILE A 64 2.80 -6.35 5.28
C ILE A 64 2.27 -5.19 4.44
N PHE A 65 0.98 -5.22 4.08
CA PHE A 65 0.33 -4.17 3.32
C PHE A 65 -0.41 -3.21 4.25
N THR A 66 0.05 -1.97 4.31
CA THR A 66 -0.57 -0.91 5.09
C THR A 66 -1.22 0.12 4.16
N PRO A 67 -2.23 0.89 4.61
CA PRO A 67 -2.76 1.97 3.79
C PRO A 67 -1.66 2.95 3.38
N HIS A 68 -1.75 3.50 2.18
CA HIS A 68 -0.74 4.41 1.66
C HIS A 68 -0.59 5.67 2.52
N VAL A 69 0.61 6.26 2.55
CA VAL A 69 0.88 7.47 3.36
C VAL A 69 0.23 8.70 2.73
N TRP A 70 0.25 8.78 1.39
CA TRP A 70 -0.37 9.85 0.63
C TRP A 70 -0.74 9.41 -0.79
N GLY A 71 -2.03 9.39 -1.12
CA GLY A 71 -2.56 8.95 -2.41
C GLY A 71 -3.57 7.81 -2.27
N VAL A 72 -3.67 6.97 -3.30
CA VAL A 72 -4.62 5.86 -3.37
C VAL A 72 -3.86 4.53 -3.46
N GLY A 73 -4.19 3.57 -2.60
CA GLY A 73 -3.64 2.23 -2.58
C GLY A 73 -3.01 1.83 -1.25
N TRP A 74 -2.04 0.94 -1.35
CA TRP A 74 -1.29 0.39 -0.22
C TRP A 74 0.16 0.81 -0.29
N THR A 75 0.84 0.74 0.85
CA THR A 75 2.29 0.73 0.95
C THR A 75 2.74 -0.55 1.63
N ILE A 76 4.05 -0.75 1.71
CA ILE A 76 4.66 -1.93 2.30
C ILE A 76 5.28 -1.55 3.64
N ASN A 77 4.92 -2.30 4.68
CA ASN A 77 5.64 -2.30 5.95
C ASN A 77 6.89 -3.16 5.79
N PHE A 78 8.03 -2.52 5.55
CA PHE A 78 9.31 -3.18 5.30
C PHE A 78 9.81 -3.95 6.52
N TYR A 79 9.42 -3.57 7.73
CA TYR A 79 9.73 -4.32 8.95
C TYR A 79 9.11 -5.72 8.91
N GLN A 80 7.84 -5.82 8.50
CA GLN A 80 7.18 -7.12 8.41
C GLN A 80 7.65 -7.86 7.17
N LEU A 81 7.86 -7.16 6.05
CA LEU A 81 8.39 -7.78 4.83
C LEU A 81 9.70 -8.52 5.13
N ARG A 82 10.67 -7.90 5.81
CA ARG A 82 11.93 -8.59 6.16
C ARG A 82 11.69 -9.78 7.09
N HIS A 83 10.75 -9.68 8.03
CA HIS A 83 10.47 -10.75 8.99
C HIS A 83 9.95 -12.01 8.30
N TYR A 84 9.09 -11.85 7.29
CA TYR A 84 8.54 -12.98 6.53
C TYR A 84 9.44 -13.44 5.38
N LEU A 85 10.16 -12.51 4.73
CA LEU A 85 10.90 -12.80 3.50
C LEU A 85 12.27 -13.41 3.76
N LEU A 86 12.97 -12.99 4.82
CA LEU A 86 14.32 -13.51 5.13
C LEU A 86 14.32 -15.03 5.38
N PRO A 87 13.43 -15.59 6.22
CA PRO A 87 13.41 -17.04 6.45
C PRO A 87 13.07 -17.83 5.19
N LEU A 88 12.21 -17.29 4.31
CA LEU A 88 11.85 -17.94 3.05
C LEU A 88 13.05 -18.01 2.10
N VAL A 89 13.78 -16.90 1.97
CA VAL A 89 14.99 -16.83 1.12
C VAL A 89 16.06 -17.79 1.61
N GLU A 90 16.25 -17.89 2.93
CA GLU A 90 17.20 -18.83 3.53
C GLU A 90 16.84 -20.29 3.24
N ARG A 91 15.56 -20.66 3.37
CA ARG A 91 15.07 -22.01 3.04
C ARG A 91 15.33 -22.38 1.59
N VAL A 92 14.97 -21.48 0.67
CA VAL A 92 15.18 -21.70 -0.77
C VAL A 92 16.67 -21.81 -1.09
N ARG A 93 17.51 -20.95 -0.47
CA ARG A 93 18.96 -21.01 -0.66
C ARG A 93 19.53 -22.34 -0.19
N ALA A 94 19.12 -22.83 0.98
CA ALA A 94 19.58 -24.11 1.52
C ALA A 94 19.23 -25.27 0.59
N GLU A 95 17.97 -25.35 0.13
CA GLU A 95 17.51 -26.40 -0.77
C GLU A 95 18.25 -26.37 -2.12
N LEU A 96 18.52 -25.19 -2.66
CA LEU A 96 19.29 -25.05 -3.90
C LEU A 96 20.76 -25.42 -3.73
N SER A 97 21.35 -25.22 -2.55
CA SER A 97 22.73 -25.65 -2.29
C SER A 97 22.85 -27.17 -2.18
N GLU A 98 21.88 -27.84 -1.56
CA GLU A 98 21.84 -29.31 -1.48
C GLU A 98 21.63 -29.96 -2.85
N ARG A 99 20.83 -29.36 -3.73
CA ARG A 99 20.62 -29.87 -5.10
C ARG A 99 21.81 -29.67 -6.04
N ARG A 100 22.77 -28.81 -5.67
CA ARG A 100 23.93 -28.48 -6.50
C ARG A 100 25.21 -29.20 -6.07
N GLY A 101 25.26 -29.72 -4.84
CA GLY A 101 26.34 -30.59 -4.34
C GLY A 101 26.05 -32.05 -4.65
#